data_AF-A0A0K0D175-F1
#
_entry.id   AF-A0A0K0D175-F1
#
_cell.length_a   1.000
_cell.length_b   1.000
_cell.length_c   1.000
_cell.angle_alpha   90.00
_cell.angle_beta   90.00
_cell.angle_gamma   90.00
#
_symmetry.space_group_name_H-M   'P 1'
#
loop_
_entity.id
_entity.type
_entity.pdbx_description
1 polymer ?
#
loop_
_entity_poly.entity_id
_entity_poly.type
_entity_poly.pdbx_seq_one_letter_code
_entity_poly.pdbx_strand_id
1 'polypeptide(L)'
;STFIYICSFSCWHLQVYFDTKTFEANPRHFYAKLVPEAYGDLESLEKNMREGEGELSITSEKLMQKRSPSDFALWKSSKGGEPFWSSPWGKEDFIVFGRPGWHIECSVMSTAICGPKLDIHAGGFDLKFPHHDNEIAQVEAYYDSPHWVNYFLHCGTLRIAGMKMSKSLKNFITIREALQQYSARQLRLLFLMHNWADVLDFSFLHRFCPMSVLLLLYQIHRALCDSIDTRTVIEKLRELIGIGNAYINEKEKENTVPNCLLLRNIASYMTHMFAVFGVIHRSDELGFPMERDLSVDKEAALMPYLNTLSNFREKIRNIAKDKKIVDILEECDRLRDDILPELGVKLEDKLHCTIVKLCDRETLLQEREQKLTIQAAKREVSNFNAS
;
A
#
# COMPACT_ATOMS: atom_id res chain seq x y z
N SER A 1 24.52 34.76 -8.79
CA SER A 1 24.29 34.67 -10.25
C SER A 1 25.56 34.37 -11.05
N THR A 2 26.76 34.86 -10.72
CA THR A 2 27.98 34.60 -11.51
C THR A 2 28.42 33.12 -11.54
N PHE A 3 28.16 32.35 -10.46
CA PHE A 3 28.66 30.99 -10.35
C PHE A 3 27.97 29.98 -11.29
N ILE A 4 26.67 30.14 -11.60
CA ILE A 4 26.03 29.31 -12.63
C ILE A 4 26.62 29.53 -14.03
N TYR A 5 27.05 30.76 -14.35
CA TYR A 5 27.71 31.05 -15.64
C TYR A 5 29.09 30.40 -15.70
N ILE A 6 29.79 30.30 -14.57
CA ILE A 6 31.05 29.55 -14.46
C ILE A 6 30.79 28.04 -14.68
N CYS A 7 29.69 27.52 -14.12
CA CYS A 7 29.27 26.13 -14.31
C CYS A 7 28.51 25.91 -15.63
N SER A 8 28.61 26.81 -16.62
CA SER A 8 27.93 26.67 -17.91
C SER A 8 28.90 26.86 -19.07
N PHE A 9 28.74 26.09 -20.14
CA PHE A 9 29.51 26.27 -21.37
C PHE A 9 28.65 26.09 -22.62
N SER A 10 28.99 26.83 -23.67
CA SER A 10 28.39 26.68 -25.00
C SER A 10 29.24 25.75 -25.88
N CYS A 11 28.60 24.88 -26.65
CA CYS A 11 29.25 24.05 -27.66
C CYS A 11 29.04 24.64 -29.08
N TRP A 12 29.82 24.17 -30.07
CA TRP A 12 29.78 24.59 -31.48
C TRP A 12 28.40 24.58 -32.13
N HIS A 13 27.46 23.79 -31.58
CA HIS A 13 26.08 23.67 -32.07
C HIS A 13 25.08 24.62 -31.37
N LEU A 14 25.57 25.67 -30.71
CA LEU A 14 24.77 26.70 -30.02
C LEU A 14 23.86 26.11 -28.92
N GLN A 15 24.33 25.02 -28.29
CA GLN A 15 23.71 24.43 -27.11
C GLN A 15 24.50 24.85 -25.87
N VAL A 16 23.81 25.00 -24.75
CA VAL A 16 24.39 25.34 -23.45
C VAL A 16 24.25 24.15 -22.51
N TYR A 17 25.36 23.73 -21.92
CA TYR A 17 25.44 22.62 -20.98
C TYR A 17 25.88 23.11 -19.60
N PHE A 18 25.42 22.42 -18.57
CA PHE A 18 25.89 22.56 -17.19
C PHE A 18 27.14 21.70 -17.00
N ASP A 19 28.22 22.32 -16.53
CA ASP A 19 29.52 21.70 -16.26
C ASP A 19 29.52 21.12 -14.84
N THR A 20 29.20 19.83 -14.75
CA THR A 20 29.07 19.12 -13.46
C THR A 20 30.39 19.04 -12.70
N LYS A 21 31.52 18.96 -13.41
CA LYS A 21 32.86 18.91 -12.80
C LYS A 21 33.29 20.24 -12.21
N THR A 22 32.96 21.34 -12.88
CA THR A 22 33.21 22.69 -12.34
C THR A 22 32.36 22.95 -11.09
N PHE A 23 31.12 22.49 -11.07
CA PHE A 23 30.25 22.57 -9.89
C PHE A 23 30.84 21.78 -8.70
N GLU A 24 31.26 20.53 -8.92
CA GLU A 24 31.86 19.65 -7.90
C GLU A 24 33.23 20.13 -7.41
N ALA A 25 33.99 20.85 -8.25
CA ALA A 25 35.29 21.41 -7.84
C ALA A 25 35.18 22.49 -6.75
N ASN A 26 33.99 23.06 -6.54
CA ASN A 26 33.74 23.99 -5.45
C ASN A 26 33.43 23.21 -4.16
N PRO A 27 34.23 23.36 -3.07
CA PRO A 27 34.08 22.56 -1.86
C PRO A 27 32.76 22.77 -1.11
N ARG A 28 31.97 23.79 -1.45
CA ARG A 28 30.63 24.01 -0.88
C ARG A 28 29.55 23.18 -1.57
N HIS A 29 29.78 22.74 -2.79
CA HIS A 29 28.77 22.15 -3.66
C HIS A 29 29.07 20.68 -3.92
N PHE A 30 28.01 19.87 -3.98
CA PHE A 30 28.12 18.43 -4.23
C PHE A 30 27.07 18.05 -5.25
N TYR A 31 27.48 17.36 -6.30
CA TYR A 31 26.57 16.86 -7.32
C TYR A 31 25.99 15.51 -6.90
N ALA A 32 24.79 15.18 -7.39
CA ALA A 32 24.08 13.94 -7.07
C ALA A 32 23.81 13.73 -5.56
N LYS A 33 23.41 14.78 -4.82
CA LYS A 33 23.13 14.72 -3.37
C LYS A 33 22.03 13.72 -3.03
N LEU A 34 21.04 13.53 -3.89
CA LEU A 34 19.91 12.63 -3.60
C LEU A 34 20.26 11.16 -3.85
N VAL A 35 21.14 10.89 -4.83
CA VAL A 35 21.59 9.55 -5.20
C VAL A 35 23.11 9.54 -5.41
N PRO A 36 23.93 9.67 -4.36
CA PRO A 36 25.39 9.70 -4.50
C PRO A 36 25.97 8.45 -5.18
N GLU A 37 25.33 7.30 -4.97
CA GLU A 37 25.68 6.03 -5.60
C GLU A 37 25.50 6.03 -7.12
N ALA A 38 24.64 6.90 -7.66
CA ALA A 38 24.44 7.02 -9.11
C ALA A 38 25.61 7.72 -9.82
N TYR A 39 26.49 8.40 -9.06
CA TYR A 39 27.61 9.18 -9.61
C TYR A 39 28.98 8.53 -9.40
N GLY A 40 29.07 7.44 -8.64
CA GLY A 40 30.33 6.84 -8.20
C GLY A 40 31.15 6.13 -9.28
N ASP A 41 30.51 5.53 -10.29
CA ASP A 41 31.18 4.90 -11.43
C ASP A 41 30.48 5.25 -12.76
N LEU A 42 31.22 5.19 -13.87
CA LEU A 42 30.74 5.62 -15.19
C LEU A 42 29.57 4.75 -15.71
N GLU A 43 29.57 3.46 -15.41
CA GLU A 43 28.58 2.50 -15.92
C GLU A 43 27.23 2.70 -15.20
N SER A 44 27.27 2.87 -13.89
CA SER A 44 26.15 3.23 -13.02
C SER A 44 25.58 4.60 -13.41
N LEU A 45 26.43 5.59 -13.66
CA LEU A 45 26.01 6.91 -14.13
C LEU A 45 25.27 6.80 -15.46
N GLU A 46 25.85 6.13 -16.46
CA GLU A 46 25.20 5.96 -17.74
C GLU A 46 23.88 5.20 -17.63
N LYS A 47 23.83 4.13 -16.84
CA LYS A 47 22.62 3.35 -16.61
C LYS A 47 21.51 4.20 -16.00
N ASN A 48 21.81 4.92 -14.92
CA ASN A 48 20.83 5.75 -14.22
C ASN A 48 20.35 6.93 -15.09
N MET A 49 21.24 7.53 -15.88
CA MET A 49 20.85 8.57 -16.84
C MET A 49 19.93 8.02 -17.94
N ARG A 50 20.18 6.80 -18.45
CA ARG A 50 19.28 6.15 -19.43
C ARG A 50 17.91 5.85 -18.84
N GLU A 51 17.87 5.42 -17.57
CA GLU A 51 16.62 5.10 -16.88
C GLU A 51 15.76 6.34 -16.58
N GLY A 52 16.39 7.49 -16.31
CA GLY A 52 15.73 8.75 -15.98
C GLY A 52 15.41 9.67 -17.19
N GLU A 53 16.33 9.83 -18.14
CA GLU A 53 16.11 10.65 -19.36
C GLU A 53 15.55 9.85 -20.55
N GLY A 54 15.53 8.51 -20.45
CA GLY A 54 15.08 7.59 -21.49
C GLY A 54 16.19 7.15 -22.45
N GLU A 55 16.06 5.95 -23.04
CA GLU A 55 17.10 5.31 -23.87
C GLU A 55 17.58 6.15 -25.08
N LEU A 56 16.72 7.00 -25.63
CA LEU A 56 17.02 7.84 -26.80
C LEU A 56 17.80 9.12 -26.46
N SER A 57 18.02 9.40 -25.17
CA SER A 57 18.71 10.61 -24.70
C SER A 57 20.21 10.54 -24.94
N ILE A 58 20.81 9.33 -24.91
CA ILE A 58 22.26 9.10 -25.03
C ILE A 58 22.59 8.56 -26.42
N THR A 59 22.93 9.45 -27.36
CA THR A 59 23.54 9.07 -28.64
C THR A 59 25.01 9.45 -28.65
N SER A 60 25.84 8.70 -29.38
CA SER A 60 27.28 8.96 -29.54
C SER A 60 27.59 10.40 -29.98
N GLU A 61 26.75 10.96 -30.86
CA GLU A 61 26.83 12.36 -31.31
C GLU A 61 26.60 13.39 -30.20
N LYS A 62 25.72 13.10 -29.22
CA LYS A 62 25.46 13.99 -28.08
C LYS A 62 26.57 13.91 -27.03
N LEU A 63 27.18 12.72 -26.85
CA LEU A 63 28.31 12.54 -25.95
C LEU A 63 29.53 13.35 -26.39
N MET A 64 29.76 13.47 -27.70
CA MET A 64 30.86 14.30 -28.25
C MET A 64 30.70 15.81 -28.00
N GLN A 65 29.51 16.28 -27.62
CA GLN A 65 29.24 17.70 -27.37
C GLN A 65 29.43 18.10 -25.90
N LYS A 66 29.49 17.11 -25.00
CA LYS A 66 29.67 17.30 -23.56
C LYS A 66 31.16 17.24 -23.20
N ARG A 67 31.58 17.93 -22.13
CA ARG A 67 32.95 17.80 -21.59
C ARG A 67 33.05 16.57 -20.70
N SER A 68 31.99 16.30 -19.96
CA SER A 68 31.85 15.14 -19.09
C SER A 68 30.53 14.39 -19.39
N PRO A 69 30.48 13.05 -19.23
CA PRO A 69 29.26 12.27 -19.45
C PRO A 69 28.05 12.77 -18.62
N SER A 70 28.31 13.24 -17.40
CA SER A 70 27.33 13.79 -16.45
C SER A 70 26.79 15.17 -16.82
N ASP A 71 27.40 15.89 -17.76
CA ASP A 71 26.92 17.22 -18.14
C ASP A 71 25.52 17.14 -18.77
N PHE A 72 24.66 18.09 -18.45
CA PHE A 72 23.28 18.11 -18.94
C PHE A 72 22.93 19.46 -19.56
N ALA A 73 22.03 19.45 -20.53
CA ALA A 73 21.71 20.65 -21.29
C ALA A 73 20.83 21.62 -20.48
N LEU A 74 21.24 22.89 -20.43
CA LEU A 74 20.45 24.03 -19.96
C LEU A 74 19.63 24.62 -21.09
N TRP A 75 20.19 24.69 -22.30
CA TRP A 75 19.53 25.20 -23.48
C TRP A 75 19.88 24.35 -24.71
N LYS A 76 18.86 23.95 -25.46
CA LYS A 76 19.00 23.14 -26.67
C LYS A 76 18.58 23.95 -27.89
N SER A 77 19.38 23.92 -28.97
CA SER A 77 18.97 24.48 -30.25
C SER A 77 17.76 23.71 -30.80
N SER A 78 16.80 24.44 -31.38
CA SER A 78 15.58 23.82 -31.93
C SER A 78 15.80 23.35 -33.36
N LYS A 79 15.25 22.18 -33.70
CA LYS A 79 15.25 21.67 -35.08
C LYS A 79 14.13 22.34 -35.88
N GLY A 80 14.23 22.28 -37.21
CA GLY A 80 13.21 22.82 -38.10
C GLY A 80 11.83 22.23 -37.81
N GLY A 81 10.84 23.10 -37.56
CA GLY A 81 9.46 22.71 -37.24
C GLY A 81 9.16 22.50 -35.74
N GLU A 82 10.15 22.56 -34.86
CA GLU A 82 9.93 22.55 -33.41
C GLU A 82 9.71 23.99 -32.88
N PRO A 83 8.95 24.16 -31.78
CA PRO A 83 8.85 25.47 -31.11
C PRO A 83 10.22 25.99 -30.69
N PHE A 84 10.39 27.31 -30.74
CA PHE A 84 11.64 27.97 -30.40
C PHE A 84 11.43 29.36 -29.81
N TRP A 85 12.42 29.80 -29.03
CA TRP A 85 12.51 31.14 -28.46
C TRP A 85 13.88 31.74 -28.77
N SER A 86 13.92 33.07 -28.92
CA SER A 86 15.16 33.83 -29.06
C SER A 86 15.97 33.77 -27.76
N SER A 87 17.29 33.76 -27.89
CA SER A 87 18.17 33.66 -26.73
C SER A 87 19.52 34.35 -26.94
N PRO A 88 20.18 34.78 -25.85
CA PRO A 88 21.42 35.56 -25.94
C PRO A 88 22.68 34.71 -26.18
N TRP A 89 22.56 33.38 -26.27
CA TRP A 89 23.70 32.46 -26.34
C TRP A 89 24.34 32.31 -27.73
N GLY A 90 24.12 33.29 -28.62
CA GLY A 90 24.82 33.38 -29.90
C GLY A 90 26.15 34.09 -29.80
N LYS A 91 27.02 33.87 -30.80
CA LYS A 91 28.14 34.80 -31.02
C LYS A 91 27.58 36.16 -31.42
N GLU A 92 28.28 37.22 -31.03
CA GLU A 92 27.92 38.63 -31.20
C GLU A 92 27.05 38.88 -32.46
N ASP A 93 25.89 39.51 -32.24
CA ASP A 93 24.82 39.84 -33.20
C ASP A 93 23.96 38.70 -33.78
N PHE A 94 24.15 37.44 -33.38
CA PHE A 94 23.27 36.34 -33.79
C PHE A 94 22.31 35.90 -32.68
N ILE A 95 21.00 36.05 -32.91
CA ILE A 95 19.96 35.44 -32.06
C ILE A 95 19.96 33.93 -32.28
N VAL A 96 20.20 33.17 -31.20
CA VAL A 96 20.08 31.70 -31.25
C VAL A 96 18.67 31.32 -30.86
N PHE A 97 18.04 30.54 -31.73
CA PHE A 97 16.72 29.97 -31.47
C PHE A 97 16.86 28.59 -30.84
N GLY A 98 16.15 28.39 -29.74
CA GLY A 98 16.17 27.12 -29.05
C GLY A 98 15.05 26.97 -28.03
N ARG A 99 15.24 26.02 -27.13
CA ARG A 99 14.31 25.70 -26.06
C ARG A 99 15.06 25.36 -24.77
N PRO A 100 14.43 25.53 -23.61
CA PRO A 100 15.00 25.11 -22.35
C PRO A 100 15.26 23.59 -22.33
N GLY A 101 16.27 23.20 -21.54
CA GLY A 101 16.45 21.82 -21.13
C GLY A 101 15.40 21.40 -20.09
N TRP A 102 15.12 20.11 -20.01
CA TRP A 102 14.08 19.56 -19.14
C TRP A 102 14.20 20.01 -17.67
N HIS A 103 15.41 20.05 -17.12
CA HIS A 103 15.65 20.38 -15.71
C HIS A 103 15.55 21.88 -15.40
N ILE A 104 16.03 22.74 -16.32
CA ILE A 104 16.12 24.19 -16.03
C ILE A 104 14.75 24.84 -15.87
N GLU A 105 13.72 24.25 -16.49
CA GLU A 105 12.34 24.71 -16.38
C GLU A 105 11.87 24.69 -14.92
N CYS A 106 12.00 23.56 -14.23
CA CYS A 106 11.57 23.40 -12.83
C CYS A 106 12.39 24.28 -11.88
N SER A 107 13.71 24.37 -12.07
CA SER A 107 14.59 25.24 -11.28
C SER A 107 14.20 26.72 -11.37
N VAL A 108 13.96 27.22 -12.58
CA VAL A 108 13.60 28.63 -12.80
C VAL A 108 12.20 28.91 -12.27
N MET A 109 11.21 28.07 -12.60
CA MET A 109 9.82 28.32 -12.17
C MET A 109 9.66 28.22 -10.65
N SER A 110 10.25 27.20 -10.02
CA SER A 110 10.13 27.01 -8.57
C SER A 110 10.79 28.16 -7.79
N THR A 111 11.97 28.61 -8.21
CA THR A 111 12.68 29.70 -7.53
C THR A 111 12.11 31.08 -7.82
N ALA A 112 11.50 31.28 -8.99
CA ALA A 112 10.77 32.52 -9.29
C ALA A 112 9.54 32.70 -8.38
N ILE A 113 8.89 31.60 -7.98
CA ILE A 113 7.68 31.62 -7.14
C ILE A 113 8.03 31.55 -5.65
N CYS A 114 8.87 30.59 -5.26
CA CYS A 114 9.17 30.28 -3.86
C CYS A 114 10.45 30.96 -3.34
N GLY A 115 11.24 31.58 -4.22
CA GLY A 115 12.52 32.17 -3.88
C GLY A 115 13.68 31.17 -3.81
N PRO A 116 14.79 31.53 -3.14
CA PRO A 116 16.03 30.75 -3.16
C PRO A 116 16.01 29.50 -2.25
N LYS A 117 14.93 29.28 -1.48
CA LYS A 117 14.79 28.16 -0.56
C LYS A 117 13.40 27.56 -0.69
N LEU A 118 13.31 26.24 -0.56
CA LEU A 118 12.08 25.49 -0.65
C LEU A 118 11.99 24.49 0.51
N ASP A 119 10.84 24.39 1.16
CA ASP A 119 10.69 23.42 2.25
C ASP A 119 10.51 22.01 1.73
N ILE A 120 9.60 21.82 0.78
CA ILE A 120 9.25 20.51 0.23
C ILE A 120 9.28 20.57 -1.28
N HIS A 121 10.01 19.64 -1.89
CA HIS A 121 9.98 19.37 -3.33
C HIS A 121 9.60 17.90 -3.55
N ALA A 122 8.70 17.62 -4.50
CA ALA A 122 8.13 16.28 -4.64
C ALA A 122 8.04 15.85 -6.10
N GLY A 123 8.11 14.53 -6.33
CA GLY A 123 8.03 13.94 -7.66
C GLY A 123 7.88 12.42 -7.62
N GLY A 124 7.81 11.79 -8.79
CA GLY A 124 7.95 10.34 -8.89
C GLY A 124 9.38 9.91 -8.55
N PHE A 125 9.57 8.67 -8.09
CA PHE A 125 10.90 8.11 -7.80
C PHE A 125 11.87 8.22 -8.98
N ASP A 126 11.37 8.11 -10.22
CA ASP A 126 12.13 8.29 -11.45
C ASP A 126 12.67 9.71 -11.67
N LEU A 127 12.09 10.71 -11.01
CA LEU A 127 12.60 12.09 -11.05
C LEU A 127 13.71 12.33 -10.04
N LYS A 128 13.95 11.41 -9.09
CA LYS A 128 15.00 11.55 -8.09
C LYS A 128 16.37 11.77 -8.74
N PHE A 129 16.69 10.96 -9.75
CA PHE A 129 17.88 11.12 -10.58
C PHE A 129 17.56 10.84 -12.06
N PRO A 130 18.07 11.65 -13.01
CA PRO A 130 18.92 12.82 -12.78
C PRO A 130 18.12 14.11 -12.53
N HIS A 131 16.78 14.09 -12.59
CA HIS A 131 16.00 15.32 -12.69
C HIS A 131 16.16 16.26 -11.47
N HIS A 132 15.80 15.82 -10.26
CA HIS A 132 15.91 16.65 -9.07
C HIS A 132 17.36 16.94 -8.67
N ASP A 133 18.29 16.00 -8.89
CA ASP A 133 19.73 16.26 -8.66
C ASP A 133 20.28 17.36 -9.58
N ASN A 134 19.82 17.41 -10.84
CA ASN A 134 20.16 18.49 -11.77
C ASN A 134 19.52 19.82 -11.37
N GLU A 135 18.28 19.80 -10.84
CA GLU A 135 17.64 21.01 -10.32
C GLU A 135 18.41 21.57 -9.11
N ILE A 136 18.81 20.70 -8.18
CA ILE A 136 19.66 21.09 -7.04
C ILE A 136 20.93 21.75 -7.55
N ALA A 137 21.64 21.11 -8.49
CA ALA A 137 22.88 21.67 -9.01
C ALA A 137 22.68 23.04 -9.67
N GLN A 138 21.61 23.21 -10.46
CA GLN A 138 21.29 24.48 -11.12
C GLN A 138 20.98 25.59 -10.11
N VAL A 139 20.10 25.33 -9.14
CA VAL A 139 19.65 26.34 -8.18
C VAL A 139 20.76 26.72 -7.20
N GLU A 140 21.47 25.73 -6.67
CA GLU A 140 22.60 25.96 -5.77
C GLU A 140 23.74 26.70 -6.48
N ALA A 141 23.99 26.41 -7.76
CA ALA A 141 24.96 27.16 -8.55
C ALA A 141 24.53 28.62 -8.80
N TYR A 142 23.23 28.87 -9.02
CA TYR A 142 22.72 30.21 -9.29
C TYR A 142 22.83 31.12 -8.07
N TYR A 143 22.41 30.63 -6.90
CA TYR A 143 22.44 31.36 -5.63
C TYR A 143 23.76 31.23 -4.87
N ASP A 144 24.65 30.34 -5.31
CA ASP A 144 25.90 30.01 -4.62
C ASP A 144 25.68 29.64 -3.14
N SER A 145 24.64 28.83 -2.93
CA SER A 145 24.19 28.36 -1.62
C SER A 145 23.98 26.85 -1.68
N PRO A 146 24.58 26.05 -0.78
CA PRO A 146 24.57 24.59 -0.87
C PRO A 146 23.30 23.95 -0.29
N HIS A 147 22.24 24.74 -0.12
CA HIS A 147 21.02 24.33 0.55
C HIS A 147 19.81 24.99 -0.10
N TRP A 148 19.25 24.30 -1.09
CA TRP A 148 18.03 24.75 -1.76
C TRP A 148 16.76 24.18 -1.12
N VAL A 149 16.64 22.86 -0.97
CA VAL A 149 15.43 22.19 -0.47
C VAL A 149 15.67 21.49 0.87
N ASN A 150 14.75 21.62 1.83
CA ASN A 150 14.82 20.92 3.11
C ASN A 150 14.43 19.43 3.01
N TYR A 151 13.32 19.13 2.32
CA TYR A 151 12.76 17.78 2.22
C TYR A 151 12.37 17.43 0.78
N PHE A 152 12.85 16.27 0.30
CA PHE A 152 12.39 15.68 -0.95
C PHE A 152 11.44 14.51 -0.68
N LEU A 153 10.30 14.50 -1.37
CA LEU A 153 9.31 13.42 -1.30
C LEU A 153 9.17 12.74 -2.66
N HIS A 154 9.51 11.45 -2.72
CA HIS A 154 9.48 10.66 -3.96
C HIS A 154 8.46 9.54 -3.88
N CYS A 155 7.39 9.62 -4.67
CA CYS A 155 6.37 8.59 -4.72
C CYS A 155 6.89 7.32 -5.39
N GLY A 156 6.51 6.16 -4.86
CA GLY A 156 6.89 4.85 -5.38
C GLY A 156 6.42 4.61 -6.81
N THR A 157 7.07 3.67 -7.49
CA THR A 157 6.77 3.37 -8.90
C THR A 157 5.57 2.44 -9.05
N LEU A 158 4.81 2.64 -10.13
CA LEU A 158 3.76 1.71 -10.54
C LEU A 158 4.32 0.65 -11.49
N ARG A 159 4.01 -0.61 -11.22
CA ARG A 159 4.35 -1.78 -12.05
C ARG A 159 3.10 -2.45 -12.60
N ILE A 160 3.26 -3.22 -13.66
CA ILE A 160 2.27 -4.17 -14.16
C ILE A 160 2.98 -5.50 -14.39
N ALA A 161 2.45 -6.57 -13.80
CA ALA A 161 2.98 -7.93 -13.89
C ALA A 161 4.48 -7.98 -13.54
N GLY A 162 4.86 -7.32 -12.45
CA GLY A 162 6.25 -7.22 -12.00
C GLY A 162 7.15 -6.28 -12.82
N MET A 163 6.69 -5.73 -13.94
CA MET A 163 7.48 -4.84 -14.81
C MET A 163 7.14 -3.37 -14.58
N LYS A 164 8.12 -2.46 -14.69
CA LYS A 164 7.89 -1.00 -14.69
C LYS A 164 6.92 -0.64 -15.81
N MET A 165 5.89 0.15 -15.53
CA MET A 165 5.05 0.70 -16.59
C MET A 165 5.81 1.80 -17.34
N SER A 166 5.98 1.63 -18.66
CA SER A 166 6.64 2.63 -19.49
C SER A 166 6.05 2.67 -20.91
N LYS A 167 6.21 3.82 -21.57
CA LYS A 167 5.83 3.97 -22.98
C LYS A 167 6.68 3.11 -23.91
N SER A 168 7.96 2.92 -23.60
CA SER A 168 8.88 2.11 -24.41
C SER A 168 8.51 0.63 -24.40
N LEU A 169 8.12 0.09 -23.23
CA LEU A 169 7.66 -1.28 -23.08
C LEU A 169 6.21 -1.50 -23.56
N LYS A 170 5.50 -0.42 -23.93
CA LYS A 170 4.08 -0.42 -24.34
C LYS A 170 3.17 -1.19 -23.36
N ASN A 171 3.54 -1.22 -22.08
CA ASN A 171 2.87 -1.94 -21.02
C ASN A 171 2.17 -1.00 -20.04
N PHE A 172 1.75 0.19 -20.49
CA PHE A 172 1.06 1.15 -19.63
C PHE A 172 -0.45 1.10 -19.88
N ILE A 173 -1.21 1.42 -18.83
CA ILE A 173 -2.65 1.62 -18.92
C ILE A 173 -2.90 3.10 -18.66
N THR A 174 -3.60 3.76 -19.56
CA THR A 174 -4.02 5.14 -19.36
C THR A 174 -5.11 5.22 -18.29
N ILE A 175 -5.22 6.37 -17.63
CA ILE A 175 -6.33 6.61 -16.70
C ILE A 175 -7.69 6.42 -17.38
N ARG A 176 -7.84 6.78 -18.66
CA ARG A 176 -9.10 6.56 -19.39
C ARG A 176 -9.44 5.09 -19.55
N GLU A 177 -8.46 4.25 -19.89
CA GLU A 177 -8.63 2.80 -19.99
C GLU A 177 -8.93 2.16 -18.63
N ALA A 178 -8.20 2.57 -17.58
CA ALA A 178 -8.46 2.08 -16.22
C ALA A 178 -9.89 2.43 -15.75
N LEU A 179 -10.39 3.62 -16.12
CA LEU A 179 -11.74 4.08 -15.77
C LEU A 179 -12.86 3.36 -16.54
N GLN A 180 -12.55 2.60 -17.59
CA GLN A 180 -13.53 1.72 -18.25
C GLN A 180 -13.82 0.47 -17.39
N GLN A 181 -12.87 0.07 -16.54
CA GLN A 181 -12.96 -1.14 -15.72
C GLN A 181 -13.27 -0.83 -14.24
N TYR A 182 -12.78 0.31 -13.73
CA TYR A 182 -12.90 0.71 -12.34
C TYR A 182 -13.43 2.13 -12.21
N SER A 183 -14.24 2.40 -11.19
CA SER A 183 -14.60 3.77 -10.85
C SER A 183 -13.40 4.54 -10.29
N ALA A 184 -13.40 5.86 -10.46
CA ALA A 184 -12.37 6.74 -9.87
C ALA A 184 -12.25 6.58 -8.34
N ARG A 185 -13.35 6.23 -7.66
CA ARG A 185 -13.34 5.98 -6.20
C ARG A 185 -12.59 4.69 -5.86
N GLN A 186 -12.82 3.61 -6.62
CA GLN A 186 -12.10 2.34 -6.44
C GLN A 186 -10.60 2.52 -6.66
N LEU A 187 -10.20 3.22 -7.73
CA LEU A 187 -8.79 3.48 -8.02
C LEU A 187 -8.11 4.33 -6.92
N ARG A 188 -8.78 5.38 -6.43
CA ARG A 188 -8.23 6.20 -5.32
C ARG A 188 -8.07 5.40 -4.04
N LEU A 189 -9.08 4.62 -3.67
CA LEU A 189 -9.03 3.80 -2.46
C LEU A 189 -7.95 2.73 -2.57
N LEU A 190 -7.76 2.12 -3.75
CA LEU A 190 -6.62 1.26 -4.03
C LEU A 190 -5.31 1.96 -3.70
N PHE A 191 -5.02 3.11 -4.31
CA PHE A 191 -3.76 3.81 -4.08
C PHE A 191 -3.57 4.23 -2.62
N LEU A 192 -4.64 4.61 -1.91
CA LEU A 192 -4.58 4.98 -0.49
C LEU A 192 -4.35 3.79 0.45
N MET A 193 -4.64 2.56 0.03
CA MET A 193 -4.39 1.35 0.83
C MET A 193 -2.93 0.88 0.76
N HIS A 194 -2.12 1.46 -0.12
CA HIS A 194 -0.70 1.18 -0.23
C HIS A 194 0.11 2.37 0.29
N ASN A 195 1.28 2.07 0.86
CA ASN A 195 2.20 3.13 1.23
C ASN A 195 2.65 3.88 -0.03
N TRP A 196 2.58 5.21 0.01
CA TRP A 196 2.85 6.09 -1.12
C TRP A 196 4.31 6.02 -1.62
N ALA A 197 5.24 5.59 -0.77
CA ALA A 197 6.65 5.44 -1.10
C ALA A 197 7.01 4.06 -1.68
N ASP A 198 6.12 3.06 -1.52
CA ASP A 198 6.38 1.68 -1.95
C ASP A 198 6.02 1.46 -3.42
N VAL A 199 6.63 0.42 -4.01
CA VAL A 199 6.28 -0.03 -5.36
C VAL A 199 4.90 -0.70 -5.33
N LEU A 200 4.00 -0.23 -6.19
CA LEU A 200 2.66 -0.81 -6.35
C LEU A 200 2.54 -1.54 -7.68
N ASP A 201 2.22 -2.83 -7.64
CA ASP A 201 1.94 -3.62 -8.84
C ASP A 201 0.43 -3.67 -9.12
N PHE A 202 0.07 -3.06 -10.24
CA PHE A 202 -1.29 -2.90 -10.73
C PHE A 202 -1.94 -4.23 -11.11
N SER A 203 -1.17 -5.28 -11.44
CA SER A 203 -1.74 -6.59 -11.82
C SER A 203 -2.44 -7.32 -10.68
N PHE A 204 -2.17 -6.95 -9.43
CA PHE A 204 -2.87 -7.52 -8.28
C PHE A 204 -4.30 -7.02 -8.13
N LEU A 205 -4.76 -6.05 -8.94
CA LEU A 205 -6.15 -5.58 -8.96
C LEU A 205 -7.20 -6.70 -9.11
N HIS A 206 -6.86 -7.77 -9.85
CA HIS A 206 -7.74 -8.94 -10.00
C HIS A 206 -7.70 -9.92 -8.82
N ARG A 207 -6.67 -9.83 -7.97
CA ARG A 207 -6.38 -10.81 -6.91
C ARG A 207 -6.56 -10.27 -5.49
N PHE A 208 -6.81 -8.98 -5.34
CA PHE A 208 -6.92 -8.34 -4.03
C PHE A 208 -8.32 -8.50 -3.41
N CYS A 209 -8.39 -9.25 -2.30
CA CYS A 209 -9.52 -9.32 -1.35
C CYS A 209 -10.13 -7.95 -0.92
N PRO A 210 -9.38 -6.82 -0.88
CA PRO A 210 -9.97 -5.48 -0.68
C PRO A 210 -10.91 -5.01 -1.79
N MET A 211 -10.71 -5.43 -3.04
CA MET A 211 -11.56 -5.01 -4.17
C MET A 211 -12.94 -5.65 -4.12
N SER A 212 -13.03 -6.90 -3.66
CA SER A 212 -14.32 -7.56 -3.43
C SER A 212 -15.07 -6.93 -2.26
N VAL A 213 -14.38 -6.52 -1.18
CA VAL A 213 -14.99 -5.71 -0.09
C VAL A 213 -15.54 -4.39 -0.65
N LEU A 214 -14.77 -3.66 -1.45
CA LEU A 214 -15.20 -2.39 -2.05
C LEU A 214 -16.37 -2.56 -3.03
N LEU A 215 -16.34 -3.61 -3.85
CA LEU A 215 -17.43 -3.96 -4.75
C LEU A 215 -18.69 -4.28 -3.95
N LEU A 216 -18.56 -5.01 -2.85
CA LEU A 216 -19.67 -5.34 -1.96
C LEU A 216 -20.26 -4.09 -1.29
N LEU A 217 -19.43 -3.20 -0.76
CA LEU A 217 -19.89 -1.92 -0.20
C LEU A 217 -20.62 -1.08 -1.26
N TYR A 218 -20.15 -1.08 -2.51
CA TYR A 218 -20.83 -0.42 -3.61
C TYR A 218 -22.17 -1.09 -3.97
N GLN A 219 -22.22 -2.43 -4.02
CA GLN A 219 -23.45 -3.19 -4.30
C GLN A 219 -24.48 -3.00 -3.18
N ILE A 220 -24.05 -2.95 -1.92
CA ILE A 220 -24.90 -2.63 -0.77
C ILE A 220 -25.50 -1.23 -0.92
N HIS A 221 -24.67 -0.23 -1.23
CA HIS A 221 -25.17 1.13 -1.46
C HIS A 221 -26.16 1.21 -2.63
N ARG A 222 -25.89 0.52 -3.74
CA ARG A 222 -26.79 0.45 -4.89
C ARG A 222 -28.14 -0.20 -4.53
N ALA A 223 -28.13 -1.29 -3.77
CA ALA A 223 -29.35 -1.95 -3.30
C ALA A 223 -30.15 -1.05 -2.35
N LEU A 224 -29.48 -0.30 -1.46
CA LEU A 224 -30.14 0.71 -0.61
C LEU A 224 -30.78 1.84 -1.44
N CYS A 225 -30.13 2.28 -2.51
CA CYS A 225 -30.66 3.31 -3.42
C CYS A 225 -31.79 2.80 -4.33
N ASP A 226 -31.91 1.49 -4.51
CA ASP A 226 -32.95 0.86 -5.32
C ASP A 226 -34.12 0.43 -4.44
N SER A 227 -35.03 1.36 -4.17
CA SER A 227 -36.25 1.12 -3.38
C SER A 227 -36.00 0.46 -2.02
N ILE A 228 -34.81 0.65 -1.44
CA ILE A 228 -34.39 0.05 -0.16
C ILE A 228 -34.50 -1.49 -0.22
N ASP A 229 -33.82 -2.11 -1.19
CA ASP A 229 -33.72 -3.57 -1.32
C ASP A 229 -32.87 -4.17 -0.18
N THR A 230 -33.50 -4.34 0.99
CA THR A 230 -32.88 -4.89 2.19
C THR A 230 -32.44 -6.34 2.01
N ARG A 231 -33.13 -7.12 1.17
CA ARG A 231 -32.78 -8.52 0.90
C ARG A 231 -31.41 -8.61 0.25
N THR A 232 -31.20 -7.87 -0.84
CA THR A 232 -29.91 -7.85 -1.53
C THR A 232 -28.82 -7.32 -0.61
N VAL A 233 -29.11 -6.30 0.22
CA VAL A 233 -28.14 -5.81 1.21
C VAL A 233 -27.72 -6.90 2.20
N ILE A 234 -28.65 -7.66 2.78
CA ILE A 234 -28.33 -8.75 3.72
C ILE A 234 -27.53 -9.86 3.02
N GLU A 235 -27.88 -10.22 1.78
CA GLU A 235 -27.11 -11.20 0.99
C GLU A 235 -25.66 -10.75 0.78
N LYS A 236 -25.45 -9.45 0.53
CA LYS A 236 -24.12 -8.85 0.33
C LYS A 236 -23.33 -8.70 1.63
N LEU A 237 -23.99 -8.40 2.75
CA LEU A 237 -23.35 -8.41 4.06
C LEU A 237 -22.88 -9.81 4.44
N ARG A 238 -23.63 -10.86 4.09
CA ARG A 238 -23.20 -12.26 4.27
C ARG A 238 -21.97 -12.61 3.43
N GLU A 239 -21.93 -12.14 2.18
CA GLU A 239 -20.76 -12.31 1.30
C GLU A 239 -19.53 -11.61 1.89
N LEU A 240 -19.70 -10.41 2.47
CA LEU A 240 -18.64 -9.65 3.13
C LEU A 240 -18.05 -10.40 4.35
N ILE A 241 -18.90 -11.05 5.16
CA ILE A 241 -18.45 -11.93 6.26
C ILE A 241 -17.60 -13.08 5.70
N GLY A 242 -18.08 -13.74 4.65
CA GLY A 242 -17.39 -14.86 4.03
C GLY A 242 -15.97 -14.50 3.58
N ILE A 243 -15.82 -13.32 2.97
CA ILE A 243 -14.52 -12.79 2.52
C ILE A 243 -13.61 -12.44 3.71
N GLY A 244 -14.14 -11.81 4.75
CA GLY A 244 -13.39 -11.52 5.97
C GLY A 244 -12.86 -12.79 6.64
N ASN A 245 -13.69 -13.82 6.73
CA ASN A 245 -13.29 -15.13 7.29
C ASN A 245 -12.28 -15.85 6.41
N ALA A 246 -12.45 -15.82 5.09
CA ALA A 246 -11.49 -16.40 4.15
C ALA A 246 -10.11 -15.72 4.29
N TYR A 247 -10.08 -14.39 4.42
CA TYR A 247 -8.86 -13.63 4.64
C TYR A 247 -8.17 -13.97 5.96
N ILE A 248 -8.93 -14.11 7.05
CA ILE A 248 -8.38 -14.57 8.35
C ILE A 248 -7.74 -15.94 8.19
N ASN A 249 -8.43 -16.88 7.55
CA ASN A 249 -7.94 -18.24 7.35
C ASN A 249 -6.71 -18.31 6.44
N GLU A 250 -6.66 -17.47 5.40
CA GLU A 250 -5.50 -17.34 4.51
C GLU A 250 -4.28 -16.84 5.28
N LYS A 251 -4.45 -15.80 6.10
CA LYS A 251 -3.36 -15.23 6.91
C LYS A 251 -2.89 -16.19 8.02
N GLU A 252 -3.82 -16.95 8.61
CA GLU A 252 -3.49 -18.03 9.55
C GLU A 252 -2.65 -19.13 8.88
N LYS A 253 -2.95 -19.52 7.64
CA LYS A 253 -2.14 -20.49 6.87
C LYS A 253 -0.75 -19.95 6.52
N GLU A 254 -0.65 -18.67 6.21
CA GLU A 254 0.63 -18.00 5.91
C GLU A 254 1.45 -17.68 7.16
N ASN A 255 0.90 -17.95 8.36
CA ASN A 255 1.49 -17.60 9.65
C ASN A 255 1.82 -16.08 9.76
N THR A 256 0.98 -15.24 9.14
CA THR A 256 1.10 -13.78 9.16
C THR A 256 -0.08 -13.15 9.88
N VAL A 257 0.13 -11.96 10.46
CA VAL A 257 -0.93 -11.26 11.19
C VAL A 257 -1.90 -10.62 10.18
N PRO A 258 -3.21 -10.90 10.25
CA PRO A 258 -4.19 -10.26 9.39
C PRO A 258 -4.29 -8.75 9.71
N ASN A 259 -4.68 -7.95 8.72
CA ASN A 259 -4.89 -6.53 8.93
C ASN A 259 -6.10 -6.28 9.86
N CYS A 260 -5.83 -6.03 11.14
CA CYS A 260 -6.84 -5.83 12.17
C CYS A 260 -7.71 -4.59 11.92
N LEU A 261 -7.16 -3.54 11.28
CA LEU A 261 -7.92 -2.33 10.94
C LEU A 261 -8.97 -2.62 9.86
N LEU A 262 -8.61 -3.40 8.83
CA LEU A 262 -9.54 -3.82 7.79
C LEU A 262 -10.70 -4.63 8.39
N LEU A 263 -10.39 -5.63 9.21
CA LEU A 263 -11.39 -6.47 9.86
C LEU A 263 -12.29 -5.67 10.80
N ARG A 264 -11.71 -4.75 11.58
CA ARG A 264 -12.47 -3.83 12.43
C ARG A 264 -13.41 -2.94 11.62
N ASN A 265 -12.96 -2.41 10.49
CA ASN A 265 -13.79 -1.56 9.63
C ASN A 265 -14.95 -2.33 9.00
N ILE A 266 -14.72 -3.58 8.57
CA ILE A 266 -15.77 -4.47 8.09
C ILE A 266 -16.81 -4.72 9.20
N ALA A 267 -16.34 -5.08 10.40
CA ALA A 267 -17.22 -5.31 11.55
C ALA A 267 -18.03 -4.05 11.92
N SER A 268 -17.37 -2.89 11.96
CA SER A 268 -18.01 -1.60 12.27
C SER A 268 -19.08 -1.23 11.24
N TYR A 269 -18.79 -1.41 9.95
CA TYR A 269 -19.75 -1.17 8.88
C TYR A 269 -20.98 -2.08 9.00
N MET A 270 -20.76 -3.37 9.28
CA MET A 270 -21.84 -4.33 9.48
C MET A 270 -22.73 -3.98 10.69
N THR A 271 -22.11 -3.68 11.83
CA THR A 271 -22.82 -3.22 13.04
C THR A 271 -23.63 -1.96 12.73
N HIS A 272 -23.06 -0.99 12.00
CA HIS A 272 -23.80 0.20 11.58
C HIS A 272 -25.01 -0.15 10.71
N MET A 273 -24.87 -1.05 9.74
CA MET A 273 -25.98 -1.48 8.87
C MET A 273 -27.09 -2.17 9.65
N PHE A 274 -26.76 -3.04 10.61
CA PHE A 274 -27.75 -3.66 11.49
C PHE A 274 -28.45 -2.64 12.38
N ALA A 275 -27.75 -1.60 12.83
CA ALA A 275 -28.37 -0.51 13.57
C ALA A 275 -29.31 0.34 12.69
N VAL A 276 -28.94 0.57 11.42
CA VAL A 276 -29.81 1.27 10.44
C VAL A 276 -31.09 0.48 10.17
N PHE A 277 -31.00 -0.85 10.08
CA PHE A 277 -32.16 -1.72 9.91
C PHE A 277 -32.94 -1.99 11.19
N GLY A 278 -32.52 -1.44 12.33
CA GLY A 278 -33.20 -1.63 13.62
C GLY A 278 -33.05 -3.04 14.21
N VAL A 279 -32.08 -3.82 13.73
CA VAL A 279 -31.77 -5.16 14.25
C VAL A 279 -31.04 -5.08 15.59
N ILE A 280 -30.19 -4.06 15.76
CA ILE A 280 -29.48 -3.79 17.01
C ILE A 280 -29.71 -2.34 17.45
N HIS A 281 -29.66 -2.09 18.75
CA HIS A 281 -29.64 -0.73 19.26
C HIS A 281 -28.30 -0.05 18.94
N ARG A 282 -28.35 1.25 18.62
CA ARG A 282 -27.14 2.06 18.46
C ARG A 282 -26.35 2.04 19.77
N SER A 283 -25.22 1.36 19.75
CA SER A 283 -24.22 1.32 20.80
C SER A 283 -22.84 1.49 20.15
N ASP A 284 -21.87 1.97 20.90
CA ASP A 284 -20.48 2.11 20.43
C ASP A 284 -19.74 0.75 20.41
N GLU A 285 -20.41 -0.32 20.85
CA GLU A 285 -19.87 -1.68 20.89
C GLU A 285 -20.02 -2.38 19.53
N LEU A 286 -18.98 -3.10 19.12
CA LEU A 286 -19.00 -3.88 17.89
C LEU A 286 -19.76 -5.18 18.09
N GLY A 287 -20.75 -5.43 17.24
CA GLY A 287 -21.49 -6.70 17.18
C GLY A 287 -22.93 -6.60 17.64
N PHE A 288 -23.47 -7.72 18.09
CA PHE A 288 -24.81 -7.79 18.67
C PHE A 288 -24.67 -7.58 20.19
N PRO A 289 -25.30 -6.55 20.77
CA PRO A 289 -25.37 -6.46 22.22
C PRO A 289 -26.16 -7.67 22.71
N MET A 290 -25.51 -8.54 23.51
CA MET A 290 -26.27 -9.50 24.31
C MET A 290 -27.27 -8.70 25.15
N GLU A 291 -28.51 -9.18 25.27
CA GLU A 291 -29.53 -8.52 26.08
C GLU A 291 -28.93 -8.10 27.42
N ARG A 292 -28.99 -6.79 27.69
CA ARG A 292 -28.25 -6.15 28.79
C ARG A 292 -28.81 -6.59 30.14
N ASP A 293 -28.33 -7.72 30.63
CA ASP A 293 -28.29 -8.00 32.06
C ASP A 293 -26.82 -7.99 32.52
N LEU A 294 -26.36 -6.82 32.97
CA LEU A 294 -25.22 -6.63 33.91
C LEU A 294 -23.84 -7.25 33.53
N SER A 295 -23.59 -7.64 32.27
CA SER A 295 -22.47 -8.54 31.92
C SER A 295 -21.13 -7.88 31.60
N VAL A 296 -21.07 -6.59 31.25
CA VAL A 296 -19.82 -5.91 30.85
C VAL A 296 -18.76 -5.96 31.97
N ASP A 297 -19.18 -5.92 33.24
CA ASP A 297 -18.28 -6.01 34.39
C ASP A 297 -17.82 -7.46 34.66
N LYS A 298 -18.63 -8.45 34.27
CA LYS A 298 -18.33 -9.88 34.45
C LYS A 298 -17.33 -10.39 33.42
N GLU A 299 -17.40 -9.97 32.16
CA GLU A 299 -16.46 -10.42 31.13
C GLU A 299 -15.03 -9.95 31.43
N ALA A 300 -14.86 -8.66 31.75
CA ALA A 300 -13.56 -8.11 32.14
C ALA A 300 -13.00 -8.80 33.40
N ALA A 301 -13.87 -9.15 34.36
CA ALA A 301 -13.48 -9.87 35.57
C ALA A 301 -13.15 -11.36 35.32
N LEU A 302 -13.85 -12.04 34.42
CA LEU A 302 -13.76 -13.49 34.21
C LEU A 302 -12.72 -13.89 33.16
N MET A 303 -12.47 -13.07 32.13
CA MET A 303 -11.56 -13.39 31.04
C MET A 303 -10.13 -13.76 31.49
N PRO A 304 -9.51 -13.10 32.48
CA PRO A 304 -8.19 -13.52 33.00
C PRO A 304 -8.19 -14.94 33.57
N TYR A 305 -9.24 -15.31 34.30
CA TYR A 305 -9.39 -16.65 34.88
C TYR A 305 -9.65 -17.70 33.80
N LEU A 306 -10.55 -17.41 32.85
CA LEU A 306 -10.88 -18.33 31.77
C LEU A 306 -9.68 -18.57 30.84
N ASN A 307 -8.91 -17.53 30.52
CA ASN A 307 -7.68 -17.68 29.74
C ASN A 307 -6.63 -18.51 30.50
N THR A 308 -6.50 -18.31 31.81
CA THR A 308 -5.58 -19.09 32.65
C THR A 308 -5.99 -20.57 32.69
N LEU A 309 -7.28 -20.85 32.87
CA LEU A 309 -7.85 -22.20 32.86
C LEU A 309 -7.65 -22.87 31.50
N SER A 310 -7.90 -22.15 30.41
CA SER A 310 -7.71 -22.63 29.03
C SER A 310 -6.24 -23.00 28.78
N ASN A 311 -5.30 -22.13 29.19
CA ASN A 311 -3.87 -22.39 29.07
C ASN A 311 -3.40 -23.58 29.91
N PHE A 312 -3.96 -23.75 31.12
CA PHE A 312 -3.65 -24.88 31.98
C PHE A 312 -4.16 -26.19 31.38
N ARG A 313 -5.41 -26.22 30.90
CA ARG A 313 -5.99 -27.36 30.19
C ARG A 313 -5.15 -27.73 28.97
N GLU A 314 -4.74 -26.75 28.16
CA GLU A 314 -3.93 -26.99 26.95
C GLU A 314 -2.59 -27.67 27.30
N LYS A 315 -1.91 -27.20 28.34
CA LYS A 315 -0.66 -27.81 28.81
C LYS A 315 -0.86 -29.25 29.27
N ILE A 316 -1.91 -29.52 30.07
CA ILE A 316 -2.23 -30.88 30.53
C ILE A 316 -2.59 -31.78 29.35
N ARG A 317 -3.42 -31.29 28.43
CA ARG A 317 -3.84 -32.02 27.23
C ARG A 317 -2.65 -32.42 26.36
N ASN A 318 -1.67 -31.54 26.18
CA ASN A 318 -0.47 -31.84 25.41
C ASN A 318 0.41 -32.89 26.10
N ILE A 319 0.60 -32.79 27.43
CA ILE A 319 1.32 -33.83 28.20
C ILE A 319 0.59 -35.18 28.12
N ALA A 320 -0.74 -35.17 28.19
CA ALA A 320 -1.55 -36.38 28.12
C ALA A 320 -1.53 -37.02 26.71
N LYS A 321 -1.50 -36.21 25.65
CA LYS A 321 -1.31 -36.69 24.26
C LYS A 321 0.06 -37.35 24.08
N ASP A 322 1.13 -36.71 24.56
CA ASP A 322 2.49 -37.23 24.43
C ASP A 322 2.67 -38.56 25.18
N LYS A 323 2.08 -38.65 26.37
CA LYS A 323 2.13 -39.86 27.21
C LYS A 323 1.02 -40.88 26.90
N LYS A 324 0.11 -40.58 25.98
CA LYS A 324 -1.07 -41.38 25.61
C LYS A 324 -1.94 -41.79 26.81
N ILE A 325 -2.13 -40.87 27.76
CA ILE A 325 -2.99 -41.09 28.94
C ILE A 325 -4.42 -40.72 28.57
N VAL A 326 -5.27 -41.72 28.36
CA VAL A 326 -6.65 -41.56 27.87
C VAL A 326 -7.55 -40.87 28.90
N ASP A 327 -7.49 -41.30 30.17
CA ASP A 327 -8.36 -40.77 31.24
C ASP A 327 -8.24 -39.24 31.42
N ILE A 328 -7.02 -38.70 31.25
CA ILE A 328 -6.79 -37.25 31.36
C ILE A 328 -7.33 -36.51 30.12
N LEU A 329 -7.32 -37.13 28.94
CA LEU A 329 -7.93 -36.56 27.75
C LEU A 329 -9.45 -36.55 27.86
N GLU A 330 -10.06 -37.60 28.42
CA GLU A 330 -11.49 -37.66 28.69
C GLU A 330 -11.93 -36.58 29.68
N GLU A 331 -11.18 -36.35 30.76
CA GLU A 331 -11.48 -35.25 31.71
C GLU A 331 -11.27 -33.87 31.07
N CYS A 332 -10.27 -33.71 30.19
CA CYS A 332 -10.10 -32.48 29.40
C CYS A 332 -11.27 -32.21 28.45
N ASP A 333 -11.84 -33.26 27.86
CA ASP A 333 -12.99 -33.17 26.96
C ASP A 333 -14.29 -32.94 27.75
N ARG A 334 -14.47 -33.59 28.91
CA ARG A 334 -15.59 -33.34 29.84
C ARG A 334 -15.64 -31.89 30.30
N LEU A 335 -14.48 -31.31 30.66
CA LEU A 335 -14.42 -29.89 31.02
C LEU A 335 -14.86 -28.99 29.84
N ARG A 336 -14.44 -29.32 28.62
CA ARG A 336 -14.76 -28.55 27.40
C ARG A 336 -16.24 -28.65 27.01
N ASP A 337 -16.77 -29.87 26.98
CA ASP A 337 -18.02 -30.18 26.30
C ASP A 337 -19.22 -30.26 27.27
N ASP A 338 -18.99 -30.51 28.56
CA ASP A 338 -20.06 -30.68 29.55
C ASP A 338 -20.08 -29.56 30.60
N ILE A 339 -18.94 -29.27 31.25
CA ILE A 339 -18.90 -28.38 32.42
C ILE A 339 -18.93 -26.90 32.01
N LEU A 340 -18.04 -26.48 31.12
CA LEU A 340 -17.92 -25.07 30.73
C LEU A 340 -19.16 -24.55 29.98
N PRO A 341 -19.84 -25.32 29.12
CA PRO A 341 -21.08 -24.87 28.49
C PRO A 341 -22.22 -24.60 29.49
N GLU A 342 -22.31 -25.35 30.59
CA GLU A 342 -23.29 -25.09 31.66
C GLU A 342 -23.05 -23.74 32.36
N LEU A 343 -21.82 -23.24 32.29
CA LEU A 343 -21.40 -21.93 32.82
C LEU A 343 -21.43 -20.82 31.75
N GLY A 344 -21.91 -21.10 30.53
CA GLY A 344 -21.95 -20.12 29.43
C GLY A 344 -20.59 -19.90 28.75
N VAL A 345 -19.65 -20.83 28.88
CA VAL A 345 -18.29 -20.74 28.31
C VAL A 345 -18.09 -21.80 27.23
N LYS A 346 -17.64 -21.40 26.05
CA LYS A 346 -17.28 -22.28 24.93
C LYS A 346 -15.77 -22.21 24.69
N LEU A 347 -15.11 -23.37 24.64
CA LEU A 347 -13.72 -23.48 24.24
C LEU A 347 -13.62 -24.06 22.83
N GLU A 348 -12.86 -23.39 21.96
CA GLU A 348 -12.58 -23.84 20.60
C GLU A 348 -11.10 -24.15 20.42
N ASP A 349 -10.76 -25.43 20.32
CA ASP A 349 -9.39 -25.90 20.11
C ASP A 349 -8.97 -25.61 18.64
N LYS A 350 -8.06 -24.65 18.41
CA LYS A 350 -7.40 -24.40 17.13
C LYS A 350 -6.04 -25.09 17.04
N LEU A 351 -5.38 -25.04 15.87
CA LEU A 351 -4.09 -25.71 15.61
C LEU A 351 -2.99 -25.34 16.61
N HIS A 352 -3.00 -24.11 17.13
CA HIS A 352 -1.94 -23.56 17.99
C HIS A 352 -2.41 -22.98 19.32
N CYS A 353 -3.73 -22.90 19.56
CA CYS A 353 -4.26 -22.34 20.81
C CYS A 353 -5.73 -22.74 21.03
N THR A 354 -6.20 -22.62 22.26
CA THR A 354 -7.62 -22.80 22.61
C THR A 354 -8.26 -21.42 22.86
N ILE A 355 -9.28 -21.09 22.06
CA ILE A 355 -9.99 -19.80 22.12
C ILE A 355 -11.17 -19.92 23.10
N VAL A 356 -11.31 -18.94 24.00
CA VAL A 356 -12.44 -18.82 24.91
C VAL A 356 -13.50 -17.90 24.32
N LYS A 357 -14.77 -18.32 24.32
CA LYS A 357 -15.92 -17.49 23.98
C LYS A 357 -16.97 -17.56 25.09
N LEU A 358 -17.52 -16.42 25.46
CA LEU A 358 -18.72 -16.34 26.30
C LEU A 358 -19.96 -16.40 25.40
N CYS A 359 -20.91 -17.26 25.75
CA CYS A 359 -22.14 -17.42 25.00
C CYS A 359 -23.32 -17.57 25.97
N ASP A 360 -24.52 -17.36 25.48
CA ASP A 360 -25.73 -17.63 26.24
C ASP A 360 -25.84 -19.13 26.61
N ARG A 361 -26.16 -19.41 27.87
CA ARG A 361 -26.21 -20.77 28.43
C ARG A 361 -27.28 -21.61 27.74
N GLU A 362 -28.46 -21.06 27.51
CA GLU A 362 -29.57 -21.80 26.91
C GLU A 362 -29.23 -22.20 25.47
N THR A 363 -28.60 -21.29 24.74
CA THR A 363 -28.11 -21.54 23.37
C THR A 363 -27.09 -22.68 23.33
N LEU A 364 -26.11 -22.70 24.25
CA LEU A 364 -25.11 -23.77 24.31
C LEU A 364 -25.71 -25.13 24.68
N LEU A 365 -26.72 -25.15 25.55
CA LEU A 365 -27.42 -26.38 25.92
C LEU A 365 -28.24 -26.94 24.76
N GLN A 366 -28.92 -26.08 23.99
CA GLN A 366 -29.64 -26.49 22.78
C GLN A 366 -28.67 -27.05 21.71
N GLU A 367 -27.51 -26.42 21.49
CA GLU A 367 -26.47 -26.93 20.59
C GLU A 367 -25.97 -28.32 21.03
N ARG A 368 -25.83 -28.54 22.35
CA ARG A 368 -25.40 -29.82 22.93
C ARG A 368 -26.44 -30.92 22.71
N GLU A 369 -27.70 -30.66 23.00
CA GLU A 369 -28.80 -31.61 22.78
C GLU A 369 -28.93 -31.99 21.30
N GLN A 370 -28.83 -31.00 20.40
CA GLN A 370 -28.82 -31.25 18.96
C GLN A 370 -27.62 -32.13 18.55
N LYS A 371 -26.42 -31.86 19.05
CA LYS A 371 -25.24 -32.70 18.77
C LYS A 371 -25.39 -34.13 19.28
N LEU A 372 -25.92 -34.31 20.49
CA LEU A 372 -26.19 -35.64 21.06
C LEU A 372 -27.22 -36.39 20.23
N THR A 373 -28.29 -35.72 19.79
CA THR A 373 -29.32 -36.28 18.91
C THR A 373 -28.75 -36.70 17.55
N ILE A 374 -27.90 -35.85 16.95
CA ILE A 374 -27.22 -36.16 15.68
C ILE A 374 -26.23 -37.32 15.85
N GLN A 375 -25.49 -37.40 16.96
CA GLN A 375 -24.59 -38.52 17.23
C GLN A 375 -25.34 -39.82 17.48
N ALA A 376 -26.47 -39.78 18.21
CA ALA A 376 -27.34 -40.92 18.41
C ALA A 376 -27.91 -41.44 17.07
N ALA A 377 -28.43 -40.54 16.23
CA ALA A 377 -28.90 -40.89 14.89
C ALA A 377 -27.80 -41.48 14.00
N LYS A 378 -26.56 -40.94 14.07
CA LYS A 378 -25.41 -41.52 13.36
C LYS A 378 -25.03 -42.91 13.87
N ARG A 379 -25.12 -43.17 15.18
CA ARG A 379 -24.86 -44.49 15.77
C ARG A 379 -25.95 -45.50 15.39
N GLU A 380 -27.21 -45.09 15.35
CA GLU A 380 -28.31 -45.93 14.87
C GLU A 380 -28.16 -46.30 13.39
N VAL A 381 -27.82 -45.34 12.53
CA VAL A 381 -27.54 -45.59 11.10
C VAL A 381 -26.30 -46.48 10.91
N SER A 382 -25.26 -46.31 11.73
CA SER A 382 -24.07 -47.17 11.72
C SER A 382 -24.40 -48.60 12.15
N ASN A 383 -25.22 -48.79 13.18
CA ASN A 383 -25.62 -50.11 13.65
C ASN A 383 -26.55 -50.80 12.66
N PHE A 384 -27.44 -50.06 12.00
CA PHE A 384 -28.32 -50.58 10.94
C PHE A 384 -27.56 -51.01 9.68
N ASN A 385 -26.43 -50.38 9.36
CA ASN A 385 -25.57 -50.77 8.24
C ASN A 385 -24.58 -51.91 8.58
N ALA A 386 -24.44 -52.25 9.87
CA ALA A 386 -23.55 -53.32 10.35
C ALA A 386 -24.30 -54.63 10.68
N SER A 387 -25.63 -54.57 10.81
CA SER A 387 -26.57 -55.70 10.82
C SER A 387 -27.04 -56.04 9.42
#